data_AF-A0A2M8TP28-F1
#
_entry.id   AF-A0A2M8TP28-F1
#
_cell.length_a   1.000
_cell.length_b   1.000
_cell.length_c   1.000
_cell.angle_alpha   90.00
_cell.angle_beta   90.00
_cell.angle_gamma   90.00
#
_symmetry.space_group_name_H-M   'P 1'
#
loop_
_entity.id
_entity.type
_entity.pdbx_description
1 polymer ?
#
loop_
_entity_poly.entity_id
_entity_poly.type
_entity_poly.pdbx_seq_one_letter_code
_entity_poly.pdbx_strand_id
1 'polypeptide(L)'
;MKKYIITFIVCLLSTLAAKAQNSIDNLVERYSSSGGSSFTTAVKRNPQTQKVVKVVKTLETDNGEGNTFYRAFKREARTGSWTDKVANNEHTTLLVVEKPQQTRIYMLKRNNANYGQVKVTIIIQPK
;
A
#
# COMPACT_ATOMS: atom_id res chain seq x y z
N MET A 1 -13.37 -35.90 -6.85
CA MET A 1 -12.73 -35.16 -5.72
C MET A 1 -11.35 -34.61 -6.07
N LYS A 2 -10.40 -35.42 -6.58
CA LYS A 2 -9.03 -34.96 -6.91
C LYS A 2 -8.95 -33.79 -7.92
N LYS A 3 -9.85 -33.72 -8.92
CA LYS A 3 -9.88 -32.64 -9.92
C LYS A 3 -10.25 -31.27 -9.33
N TYR A 4 -11.16 -31.22 -8.36
CA TYR A 4 -11.56 -29.98 -7.69
C TYR A 4 -10.49 -29.45 -6.74
N ILE A 5 -9.68 -30.34 -6.15
CA ILE A 5 -8.54 -29.96 -5.33
C ILE A 5 -7.48 -29.25 -6.18
N ILE A 6 -7.17 -29.78 -7.38
CA ILE A 6 -6.20 -29.17 -8.29
C ILE A 6 -6.69 -27.78 -8.77
N THR A 7 -7.97 -27.64 -9.12
CA THR A 7 -8.54 -26.33 -9.51
C THR A 7 -8.54 -25.33 -8.36
N PHE A 8 -8.80 -25.77 -7.13
CA PHE A 8 -8.74 -24.91 -5.95
C PHE A 8 -7.31 -24.43 -5.64
N ILE A 9 -6.31 -25.31 -5.81
CA ILE A 9 -4.88 -24.97 -5.63
C ILE A 9 -4.41 -24.00 -6.73
N VAL A 10 -4.83 -24.19 -7.99
CA VAL A 10 -4.49 -23.27 -9.10
C VAL A 10 -5.14 -21.90 -8.92
N CYS A 11 -6.38 -21.83 -8.44
CA CYS A 11 -7.03 -20.56 -8.08
C CYS A 11 -6.33 -19.88 -6.89
N LEU A 12 -5.91 -20.63 -5.86
CA LEU A 12 -5.13 -20.07 -4.74
C LEU A 12 -3.78 -19.49 -5.23
N LEU A 13 -3.07 -20.22 -6.10
CA LEU A 13 -1.77 -19.79 -6.64
C LEU A 13 -1.87 -18.55 -7.55
N SER A 14 -2.99 -18.36 -8.24
CA SER A 14 -3.22 -17.16 -9.07
C SER A 14 -3.39 -15.87 -8.26
N THR A 15 -3.65 -15.97 -6.95
CA THR A 15 -3.73 -14.80 -6.04
C THR A 15 -2.38 -14.39 -5.44
N LEU A 16 -1.35 -15.25 -5.54
CA LEU A 16 -0.01 -15.02 -4.99
C LEU A 16 0.90 -14.16 -5.90
N ALA A 17 0.48 -13.88 -7.13
CA ALA A 17 1.18 -12.94 -8.01
C ALA A 17 0.65 -11.50 -7.85
N ALA A 18 0.40 -11.05 -6.63
CA ALA A 18 0.35 -9.63 -6.33
C ALA A 18 1.79 -9.07 -6.39
N LYS A 19 2.43 -9.11 -7.57
CA LYS A 19 3.67 -8.38 -7.77
C LYS A 19 3.41 -6.94 -7.34
N ALA A 20 4.21 -6.44 -6.41
CA ALA A 20 4.18 -5.06 -6.00
C ALA A 20 4.14 -4.17 -7.24
N GLN A 21 3.10 -3.35 -7.36
CA GLN A 21 2.86 -2.61 -8.61
C GLN A 21 3.90 -1.53 -8.86
N ASN A 22 4.59 -1.07 -7.80
CA ASN A 22 5.61 -0.05 -7.87
C ASN A 22 6.58 -0.16 -6.67
N SER A 23 7.55 0.75 -6.57
CA SER A 23 8.54 0.71 -5.49
C SER A 23 7.95 0.95 -4.10
N ILE A 24 6.82 1.68 -3.97
CA ILE A 24 6.14 1.89 -2.69
C ILE A 24 5.49 0.58 -2.22
N ASP A 25 4.78 -0.12 -3.11
CA ASP A 25 4.18 -1.43 -2.81
C ASP A 25 5.27 -2.43 -2.37
N ASN A 26 6.44 -2.42 -3.00
CA ASN A 26 7.56 -3.31 -2.65
C ASN A 26 8.07 -3.03 -1.23
N LEU A 27 8.22 -1.75 -0.86
CA LEU A 27 8.67 -1.39 0.48
C LEU A 27 7.62 -1.76 1.53
N VAL A 28 6.34 -1.52 1.25
CA VAL A 28 5.27 -1.89 2.19
C VAL A 28 5.25 -3.39 2.43
N GLU A 29 5.38 -4.21 1.38
CA GLU A 29 5.44 -5.68 1.50
C GLU A 29 6.69 -6.17 2.26
N ARG A 30 7.84 -5.54 2.04
CA ARG A 30 9.07 -5.88 2.75
C ARG A 30 8.94 -5.59 4.25
N TYR A 31 8.42 -4.43 4.61
CA TYR A 31 8.30 -4.01 6.00
C TYR A 31 7.06 -4.58 6.70
N SER A 32 6.05 -5.07 5.97
CA SER A 32 4.87 -5.70 6.58
C SER A 32 5.15 -7.00 7.34
N SER A 33 6.31 -7.61 7.08
CA SER A 33 6.78 -8.83 7.76
C SER A 33 8.02 -8.60 8.63
N SER A 34 8.49 -7.36 8.76
CA SER A 34 9.68 -7.03 9.55
C SER A 34 9.34 -6.81 11.03
N GLY A 35 10.24 -7.18 11.93
CA GLY A 35 10.14 -6.81 13.35
C GLY A 35 10.12 -5.28 13.52
N GLY A 36 9.36 -4.77 14.50
CA GLY A 36 9.18 -3.32 14.71
C GLY A 36 8.22 -2.66 13.72
N SER A 37 7.38 -3.44 13.03
CA SER A 37 6.36 -2.91 12.14
C SER A 37 4.98 -3.45 12.47
N SER A 38 3.97 -2.60 12.34
CA SER A 38 2.56 -2.96 12.41
C SER A 38 1.94 -2.81 11.03
N PHE A 39 1.35 -3.89 10.52
CA PHE A 39 0.71 -3.91 9.21
C PHE A 39 -0.74 -4.34 9.32
N THR A 40 -1.64 -3.54 8.77
CA THR A 40 -3.08 -3.82 8.73
C THR A 40 -3.59 -3.72 7.30
N THR A 41 -4.42 -4.68 6.89
CA THR A 41 -5.17 -4.61 5.63
C THR A 41 -6.66 -4.71 5.92
N ALA A 42 -7.42 -3.72 5.44
CA ALA A 42 -8.87 -3.72 5.49
C ALA A 42 -9.44 -3.82 4.07
N VAL A 43 -10.41 -4.72 3.87
CA VAL A 43 -11.07 -4.94 2.58
C VAL A 43 -12.55 -4.63 2.70
N LYS A 44 -13.03 -3.62 1.95
CA LYS A 44 -14.45 -3.34 1.81
C LYS A 44 -15.00 -4.12 0.62
N ARG A 45 -16.11 -4.82 0.83
CA ARG A 45 -16.84 -5.56 -0.21
C ARG A 45 -18.28 -5.07 -0.31
N ASN A 46 -18.88 -5.22 -1.49
CA ASN A 46 -20.32 -5.13 -1.63
C ASN A 46 -20.94 -6.41 -1.02
N PRO A 47 -21.88 -6.32 -0.07
CA PRO A 47 -22.43 -7.49 0.62
C PRO A 47 -23.28 -8.39 -0.28
N GLN A 48 -23.92 -7.84 -1.31
CA GLN A 48 -24.76 -8.60 -2.24
C GLN A 48 -23.94 -9.35 -3.28
N THR A 49 -22.90 -8.72 -3.85
CA THR A 49 -22.11 -9.29 -4.95
C THR A 49 -20.77 -9.88 -4.51
N GLN A 50 -20.38 -9.67 -3.25
CA GLN A 50 -19.08 -10.05 -2.67
C GLN A 50 -17.84 -9.42 -3.35
N LYS A 51 -18.06 -8.54 -4.35
CA LYS A 51 -17.02 -7.84 -5.08
C LYS A 51 -16.28 -6.87 -4.16
N VAL A 52 -14.95 -6.83 -4.29
CA VAL A 52 -14.10 -5.88 -3.57
C VAL A 52 -14.31 -4.48 -4.15
N VAL A 53 -14.62 -3.51 -3.30
CA VAL A 53 -14.84 -2.10 -3.68
C VAL A 53 -13.76 -1.17 -3.15
N LYS A 54 -13.01 -1.58 -2.13
CA LYS A 54 -11.86 -0.84 -1.61
C LYS A 54 -10.94 -1.77 -0.83
N VAL A 55 -9.64 -1.55 -0.95
CA VAL A 55 -8.63 -2.13 -0.06
C VAL A 55 -7.84 -0.99 0.56
N VAL A 56 -7.64 -1.01 1.87
CA VAL A 56 -6.77 -0.08 2.58
C VAL A 56 -5.68 -0.90 3.25
N LYS A 57 -4.43 -0.61 2.90
CA LYS A 57 -3.25 -1.16 3.57
C LYS A 57 -2.59 -0.05 4.38
N THR A 58 -2.26 -0.32 5.63
CA THR A 58 -1.57 0.61 6.51
C THR A 58 -0.36 -0.09 7.10
N LEU A 59 0.81 0.52 6.92
CA LEU A 59 2.06 0.11 7.54
C LEU A 59 2.53 1.22 8.47
N GLU A 60 2.82 0.88 9.72
CA GLU A 60 3.50 1.74 10.68
C GLU A 60 4.83 1.09 11.06
N THR A 61 5.93 1.82 10.99
CA THR A 61 7.28 1.33 11.34
C THR A 61 8.07 2.43 12.04
N ASP A 62 8.89 2.04 13.01
CA ASP A 62 9.77 2.91 13.79
C ASP A 62 11.27 2.72 13.45
N ASN A 63 11.57 1.95 12.39
CA ASN A 63 12.91 1.57 12.00
C ASN A 63 13.76 2.68 11.32
N GLY A 64 13.32 3.95 11.32
CA GLY A 64 14.09 5.04 10.68
C GLY A 64 13.98 5.10 9.15
N GLU A 65 13.01 4.40 8.58
CA GLU A 65 12.89 4.20 7.13
C GLU A 65 12.17 5.33 6.38
N GLY A 66 11.94 6.47 7.04
CA GLY A 66 11.16 7.58 6.48
C GLY A 66 11.76 8.15 5.19
N ASN A 67 13.09 8.23 5.13
CA ASN A 67 13.78 8.67 3.92
C ASN A 67 13.72 7.63 2.79
N THR A 68 13.75 6.33 3.13
CA THR A 68 13.60 5.23 2.16
C THR A 68 12.23 5.30 1.49
N PHE A 69 11.16 5.43 2.28
CA PHE A 69 9.82 5.60 1.74
C PHE A 69 9.67 6.89 0.94
N TYR A 70 10.18 8.03 1.43
CA TYR A 70 10.10 9.28 0.68
C TYR A 70 10.80 9.22 -0.68
N ARG A 71 11.95 8.55 -0.77
CA ARG A 71 12.65 8.33 -2.06
C ARG A 71 11.83 7.47 -3.02
N ALA A 72 11.14 6.44 -2.53
CA ALA A 72 10.23 5.65 -3.34
C ALA A 72 9.05 6.49 -3.84
N PHE A 73 8.44 7.29 -2.97
CA PHE A 73 7.40 8.26 -3.33
C PHE A 73 7.88 9.20 -4.45
N LYS A 74 9.04 9.85 -4.28
CA LYS A 74 9.61 10.73 -5.32
C LYS A 74 9.87 10.00 -6.65
N ARG A 75 10.32 8.75 -6.61
CA ARG A 75 10.54 7.93 -7.82
C ARG A 75 9.24 7.68 -8.58
N GLU A 76 8.16 7.43 -7.85
CA GLU A 76 6.84 7.17 -8.43
C GLU A 76 6.05 8.45 -8.74
N ALA A 77 6.52 9.63 -8.33
CA ALA A 77 5.80 10.89 -8.51
C ALA A 77 5.38 11.16 -9.96
N ARG A 78 6.19 10.75 -10.94
CA ARG A 78 5.89 10.87 -12.38
C ARG A 78 4.70 10.02 -12.85
N THR A 79 4.18 9.13 -12.02
CA THR A 79 3.11 8.20 -12.38
C THR A 79 1.72 8.71 -11.99
N GLY A 80 1.63 9.87 -11.34
CA GLY A 80 0.37 10.40 -10.84
C GLY A 80 0.46 11.82 -10.30
N SER A 81 -0.59 12.26 -9.63
CA SER A 81 -0.68 13.58 -9.02
C SER A 81 -0.02 13.58 -7.65
N TRP A 82 0.99 14.43 -7.48
CA TRP A 82 1.75 14.60 -6.24
C TRP A 82 1.20 15.75 -5.40
N THR A 83 1.18 15.59 -4.08
CA THR A 83 0.87 16.67 -3.14
C THR A 83 1.65 16.48 -1.85
N ASP A 84 2.34 17.53 -1.40
CA ASP A 84 3.01 17.57 -0.10
C ASP A 84 2.32 18.60 0.80
N LYS A 85 2.13 18.25 2.07
CA LYS A 85 1.62 19.14 3.11
C LYS A 85 2.44 18.99 4.37
N VAL A 86 2.88 20.12 4.92
CA VAL A 86 3.51 20.19 6.25
C VAL A 86 2.51 20.83 7.20
N ALA A 87 2.19 20.16 8.30
CA ALA A 87 1.34 20.68 9.37
C ALA A 87 1.67 19.98 10.68
N ASN A 88 1.59 20.68 11.82
CA ASN A 88 1.77 20.10 13.16
C ASN A 88 3.04 19.25 13.32
N ASN A 89 4.16 19.70 12.74
CA ASN A 89 5.43 18.98 12.73
C ASN A 89 5.40 17.60 12.03
N GLU A 90 4.38 17.35 11.20
CA GLU A 90 4.27 16.19 10.33
C GLU A 90 4.36 16.61 8.86
N HIS A 91 5.11 15.85 8.07
CA HIS A 91 5.12 15.93 6.62
C HIS A 91 4.26 14.81 6.05
N THR A 92 3.17 15.19 5.38
CA THR A 92 2.27 14.28 4.68
C THR A 92 2.48 14.41 3.18
N THR A 93 2.92 13.34 2.55
CA THR A 93 3.04 13.21 1.10
C THR A 93 1.90 12.35 0.58
N LEU A 94 1.22 12.81 -0.47
CA LEU A 94 0.18 12.09 -1.19
C LEU A 94 0.61 11.89 -2.65
N LEU A 95 0.35 10.69 -3.17
CA LEU A 95 0.51 10.36 -4.58
C LEU A 95 -0.76 9.63 -5.04
N VAL A 96 -1.49 10.23 -5.98
CA VAL A 96 -2.70 9.67 -6.57
C VAL A 96 -2.37 9.15 -7.97
N VAL A 97 -2.48 7.83 -8.17
CA VAL A 97 -2.21 7.15 -9.43
C VAL A 97 -3.52 6.60 -9.99
N GLU A 98 -3.92 7.09 -11.16
CA GLU A 98 -5.09 6.60 -11.87
C GLU A 98 -4.68 5.60 -12.95
N LYS A 99 -5.25 4.39 -12.90
CA LYS A 99 -5.10 3.37 -13.95
C LYS A 99 -6.47 3.00 -14.51
N PRO A 100 -6.56 2.36 -15.70
CA PRO A 100 -7.84 1.93 -16.27
C PRO A 100 -8.63 0.97 -15.36
N GLN A 101 -7.95 0.12 -14.59
CA GLN A 101 -8.59 -0.91 -13.75
C GLN A 101 -8.80 -0.49 -12.28
N GLN A 102 -8.08 0.51 -11.80
CA GLN A 102 -8.11 0.93 -10.40
C GLN A 102 -7.52 2.32 -10.20
N THR A 103 -7.96 3.01 -9.17
CA THR A 103 -7.29 4.19 -8.63
C THR A 103 -6.54 3.81 -7.36
N ARG A 104 -5.32 4.33 -7.21
CA ARG A 104 -4.48 4.11 -6.02
C ARG A 104 -4.08 5.42 -5.39
N ILE A 105 -4.25 5.54 -4.08
CA ILE A 105 -3.83 6.69 -3.29
C ILE A 105 -2.79 6.20 -2.31
N TYR A 106 -1.57 6.68 -2.47
CA TYR A 106 -0.46 6.44 -1.57
C TYR A 106 -0.30 7.64 -0.67
N MET A 107 -0.20 7.41 0.64
CA MET A 107 0.02 8.44 1.65
C MET A 107 1.22 8.05 2.50
N LEU A 108 2.13 8.98 2.71
CA LEU A 108 3.28 8.85 3.59
C LEU A 108 3.20 9.96 4.64
N LYS A 109 3.16 9.59 5.91
CA LYS A 109 3.30 10.50 7.05
C LYS A 109 4.62 10.25 7.74
N ARG A 110 5.35 11.34 8.00
CA ARG A 110 6.65 11.35 8.69
C ARG A 110 6.71 12.54 9.65
N ASN A 111 7.31 12.36 10.81
CA ASN A 111 7.56 13.47 11.74
C ASN A 111 8.81 14.26 11.27
N ASN A 112 8.75 15.59 11.30
CA ASN A 112 9.84 16.49 10.91
C ASN A 112 11.02 16.47 11.90
N ALA A 113 10.76 16.25 13.20
CA ALA A 113 11.78 16.24 14.24
C ALA A 113 12.50 14.89 14.35
N ASN A 114 11.82 13.80 14.00
CA ASN A 114 12.39 12.46 14.04
C ASN A 114 11.80 11.63 12.90
N TYR A 115 12.59 11.39 11.85
CA TYR A 115 12.20 10.54 10.71
C TYR A 115 12.11 9.04 11.05
N GLY A 116 12.23 8.68 12.35
CA GLY A 116 12.10 7.36 12.94
C GLY A 116 10.76 6.68 12.64
N GLN A 117 9.66 7.33 13.06
CA GLN A 117 8.32 6.78 12.90
C GLN A 117 7.70 7.21 11.58
N VAL A 118 7.23 6.21 10.84
CA VAL A 118 6.66 6.37 9.52
C VAL A 118 5.34 5.64 9.45
N LYS A 119 4.35 6.30 8.85
CA LYS A 119 3.08 5.66 8.51
C LYS A 119 2.83 5.77 7.02
N VAL A 120 2.68 4.63 6.37
CA VAL A 120 2.34 4.52 4.96
C VAL A 120 0.94 3.94 4.83
N THR A 121 0.08 4.60 4.06
CA THR A 121 -1.26 4.10 3.74
C THR A 121 -1.41 3.98 2.23
N ILE A 122 -1.91 2.85 1.78
CA ILE A 122 -2.25 2.59 0.38
C ILE A 122 -3.74 2.31 0.31
N ILE A 123 -4.48 3.17 -0.40
CA ILE A 123 -5.90 2.95 -0.71
C ILE A 123 -5.98 2.51 -2.16
N ILE A 124 -6.62 1.37 -2.40
CA ILE A 124 -6.86 0.81 -3.73
C ILE A 124 -8.37 0.78 -3.95
N GLN A 125 -8.82 1.45 -4.99
CA GLN A 125 -10.22 1.47 -5.41
C GLN A 125 -10.34 0.86 -6.80
N PRO A 126 -10.86 -0.38 -6.92
CA PRO A 126 -11.19 -0.99 -8.20
C PRO A 126 -12.25 -0.16 -8.95
N LYS A 127 -12.17 -0.16 -10.28
CA LYS A 127 -13.18 0.41 -11.17
C LYS A 127 -14.19 -0.65 -11.60
#